data_AF-A0A2D4GFW4-F1
#
_entry.id   AF-A0A2D4GFW4-F1
#
_cell.length_a   1.000
_cell.length_b   1.000
_cell.length_c   1.000
_cell.angle_alpha   90.00
_cell.angle_beta   90.00
_cell.angle_gamma   90.00
#
_symmetry.space_group_name_H-M   'P 1'
#
loop_
_entity.id
_entity.type
_entity.pdbx_description
1 polymer ?
#
loop_
_entity_poly.entity_id
_entity_poly.type
_entity_poly.pdbx_seq_one_letter_code
_entity_poly.pdbx_strand_id
1 'polypeptide(L)'
;TPPHRRARSAAWSYIFLPEEAWCDLTIHLPAAVLLKEIHIQPHLASLATCPSSVSVEISADGVNMLPLSTPVITSGLTYIKIQLVKAEVASAVCLRLHRPRDASTLGLSQIKLLGLTAFGNTSSATVNNPFLPSEDQVSKTSIGWLRLLHHCLTHISDLEGMMASAAAPTANLLQTCAALLMSPYCGMHSPNIEAVLVKIGLQSTKIGLKLIDILLRNCSASGSDPTDLNSPLLFGRLNGLSSDSTIDILYQLGTTQDPGTKERIQALLKWVSDSARVAAMKKSGRLNNYVCPNSSTREYGLLMPSPSHLHCVAAILWHSYELLVEYDLPALLNRELFE
;
A
#
# COMPACT_ATOMS: atom_id res chain seq x y z
N THR A 1 -18.67 -35.23 -16.81
CA THR A 1 -17.74 -34.56 -15.88
C THR A 1 -17.28 -35.57 -14.85
N PRO A 2 -15.97 -35.75 -14.60
CA PRO A 2 -15.53 -36.71 -13.59
C PRO A 2 -15.94 -36.22 -12.19
N PRO A 3 -16.34 -37.11 -11.26
CA PRO A 3 -16.75 -36.72 -9.92
C PRO A 3 -15.55 -36.14 -9.15
N HIS A 4 -15.77 -35.00 -8.51
CA HIS A 4 -14.78 -34.31 -7.69
C HIS A 4 -14.27 -35.24 -6.58
N ARG A 5 -13.10 -35.85 -6.79
CA ARG A 5 -12.45 -36.74 -5.82
C ARG A 5 -12.23 -35.94 -4.52
N ARG A 6 -12.86 -36.34 -3.41
CA ARG A 6 -12.58 -35.77 -2.08
C ARG A 6 -11.07 -35.88 -1.86
N ALA A 7 -10.41 -34.75 -1.56
CA ALA A 7 -9.00 -34.78 -1.20
C ALA A 7 -8.84 -35.69 0.02
N ARG A 8 -7.95 -36.68 -0.08
CA ARG A 8 -7.73 -37.67 1.00
C ARG A 8 -6.96 -37.07 2.19
N SER A 9 -6.31 -35.93 1.97
CA SER A 9 -5.51 -35.20 2.95
C SER A 9 -6.07 -33.80 3.15
N ALA A 10 -5.87 -33.25 4.35
CA ALA A 10 -6.16 -31.85 4.63
C ALA A 10 -5.28 -30.93 3.75
N ALA A 11 -5.79 -29.73 3.44
CA ALA A 11 -5.00 -28.72 2.72
C ALA A 11 -3.90 -28.14 3.62
N TRP A 12 -4.20 -28.07 4.92
CA TRP A 12 -3.26 -27.75 5.97
C TRP A 12 -3.52 -28.63 7.18
N SER A 13 -2.46 -29.10 7.84
CA SER A 13 -2.58 -29.91 9.05
C SER A 13 -1.48 -29.58 10.05
N TYR A 14 -1.81 -29.71 11.33
CA TYR A 14 -0.89 -29.49 12.43
C TYR A 14 -0.95 -30.65 13.43
N ILE A 15 0.20 -31.05 13.97
CA ILE A 15 0.32 -32.10 14.98
C ILE A 15 0.75 -31.42 16.28
N PHE A 16 -0.10 -31.50 17.30
CA PHE A 16 0.15 -30.89 18.60
C PHE A 16 1.19 -31.69 19.39
N LEU A 17 2.10 -30.98 20.04
CA LEU A 17 2.93 -31.56 21.09
C LEU A 17 2.08 -31.84 22.35
N PRO A 18 2.51 -32.76 23.24
CA PRO A 18 1.72 -33.17 24.40
C PRO A 18 1.18 -32.03 25.27
N GLU A 19 2.00 -30.99 25.51
CA GLU A 19 1.67 -29.82 26.34
C GLU A 19 1.09 -28.64 25.55
N GLU A 20 0.99 -28.76 24.23
CA GLU A 20 0.54 -27.66 23.39
C GLU A 20 -0.99 -27.58 23.36
N ALA A 21 -1.51 -26.44 23.82
CA ALA A 21 -2.95 -26.21 23.94
C ALA A 21 -3.58 -25.54 22.71
N TRP A 22 -2.81 -24.81 21.92
CA TRP A 22 -3.23 -24.15 20.69
C TRP A 22 -2.05 -23.92 19.74
N CYS A 23 -2.35 -23.70 18.47
CA CYS A 23 -1.40 -23.21 17.49
C CYS A 23 -1.93 -21.93 16.83
N ASP A 24 -1.02 -21.02 16.48
CA ASP A 24 -1.35 -19.73 15.90
C ASP A 24 -1.11 -19.75 14.39
N LEU A 25 -2.10 -19.30 13.62
CA LEU A 25 -2.02 -19.15 12.17
C LEU A 25 -2.24 -17.68 11.82
N THR A 26 -1.16 -16.98 11.50
CA THR A 26 -1.20 -15.56 11.12
C THR A 26 -1.26 -15.40 9.62
N ILE A 27 -2.31 -14.73 9.15
CA ILE A 27 -2.56 -14.41 7.74
C ILE A 27 -2.29 -12.92 7.56
N HIS A 28 -1.22 -12.60 6.83
CA HIS A 28 -0.94 -11.23 6.42
C HIS A 28 -1.75 -10.92 5.17
N LEU A 29 -2.51 -9.84 5.23
CA LEU A 29 -3.37 -9.42 4.13
C LEU A 29 -2.56 -8.57 3.14
N PRO A 30 -2.85 -8.69 1.84
CA PRO A 30 -2.13 -7.96 0.80
C PRO A 30 -2.35 -6.43 0.86
N ALA A 31 -3.43 -6.00 1.49
CA ALA A 31 -3.77 -4.61 1.73
C ALA A 31 -4.68 -4.52 2.97
N ALA A 32 -4.91 -3.31 3.47
CA ALA A 32 -5.89 -3.10 4.53
C ALA A 32 -7.30 -3.52 4.06
N VAL A 33 -7.91 -4.46 4.79
CA VAL A 33 -9.26 -4.96 4.55
C VAL A 33 -10.13 -4.56 5.74
N LEU A 34 -11.27 -3.93 5.45
CA LEU A 34 -12.37 -3.80 6.39
C LEU A 34 -13.04 -5.19 6.53
N LEU A 35 -12.52 -6.00 7.43
CA LEU A 35 -12.91 -7.38 7.67
C LEU A 35 -14.28 -7.44 8.34
N LYS A 36 -15.12 -8.38 7.90
CA LYS A 36 -16.49 -8.55 8.40
C LYS A 36 -16.77 -9.97 8.90
N GLU A 37 -16.28 -10.98 8.18
CA GLU A 37 -16.49 -12.38 8.54
C GLU A 37 -15.23 -13.21 8.31
N ILE A 38 -15.05 -14.23 9.13
CA ILE A 38 -13.98 -15.22 9.03
C ILE A 38 -14.65 -16.58 8.97
N HIS A 39 -14.35 -17.34 7.91
CA HIS A 39 -14.86 -18.69 7.73
C HIS A 39 -13.72 -19.70 7.77
N ILE A 40 -13.88 -20.75 8.57
CA ILE A 40 -12.91 -21.82 8.69
C ILE A 40 -13.64 -23.12 8.35
N GLN A 41 -13.06 -23.89 7.43
CA GLN A 41 -13.57 -25.19 7.03
C GLN A 41 -12.60 -26.28 7.50
N PRO A 42 -12.94 -27.03 8.56
CA PRO A 42 -12.18 -28.19 8.99
C PRO A 42 -12.12 -29.30 7.93
N HIS A 43 -11.17 -30.22 8.07
CA HIS A 43 -11.05 -31.34 7.15
C HIS A 43 -12.14 -32.40 7.37
N LEU A 44 -13.00 -32.58 6.36
CA LEU A 44 -14.20 -33.41 6.46
C LEU A 44 -13.95 -34.93 6.42
N ALA A 45 -12.70 -35.39 6.34
CA ALA A 45 -12.39 -36.82 6.45
C ALA A 45 -12.45 -37.31 7.90
N SER A 46 -12.26 -36.41 8.89
CA SER A 46 -12.41 -36.73 10.31
C SER A 46 -12.77 -35.50 11.12
N LEU A 47 -13.99 -35.45 11.67
CA LEU A 47 -14.46 -34.36 12.55
C LEU A 47 -13.71 -34.30 13.88
N ALA A 48 -13.03 -35.38 14.26
CA ALA A 48 -12.14 -35.40 15.43
C ALA A 48 -10.94 -34.45 15.27
N THR A 49 -10.61 -34.03 14.03
CA THR A 49 -9.50 -33.11 13.73
C THR A 49 -9.92 -31.63 13.69
N CYS A 50 -11.15 -31.32 14.09
CA CYS A 50 -11.65 -29.95 14.16
C CYS A 50 -11.14 -29.24 15.43
N PRO A 51 -10.72 -27.96 15.36
CA PRO A 51 -10.31 -27.22 16.55
C PRO A 51 -11.40 -27.23 17.63
N SER A 52 -10.99 -27.37 18.89
CA SER A 52 -11.93 -27.39 20.01
C SER A 52 -12.58 -26.02 20.24
N SER A 53 -11.79 -24.97 20.06
CA SER A 53 -12.19 -23.55 19.99
C SER A 53 -11.28 -22.75 19.07
N VAL A 54 -11.73 -21.57 18.66
CA VAL A 54 -10.98 -20.62 17.84
C VAL A 54 -11.03 -19.24 18.48
N SER A 55 -9.88 -18.59 18.62
CA SER A 55 -9.78 -17.17 18.99
C SER A 55 -9.23 -16.36 17.82
N VAL A 56 -9.65 -15.10 17.72
CA VAL A 56 -9.25 -14.22 16.62
C VAL A 56 -8.61 -12.96 17.19
N GLU A 57 -7.44 -12.66 16.66
CA GLU A 57 -6.73 -11.41 16.90
C GLU A 57 -6.54 -10.70 15.55
N ILE A 58 -6.68 -9.37 15.53
CA ILE A 58 -6.51 -8.54 14.32
C ILE A 58 -5.43 -7.50 14.58
N SER A 59 -4.63 -7.22 13.56
CA SER A 59 -3.74 -6.07 13.51
C SER A 59 -4.15 -5.13 12.39
N ALA A 60 -4.17 -3.83 12.67
CA ALA A 60 -4.41 -2.78 11.68
C ALA A 60 -3.09 -2.23 11.09
N ASP A 61 -1.99 -2.33 11.82
CA ASP A 61 -0.66 -1.80 11.49
C ASP A 61 0.32 -2.88 11.01
N GLY A 62 -0.05 -4.16 11.12
CA GLY A 62 0.77 -5.32 10.78
C GLY A 62 1.75 -5.73 11.87
N VAL A 63 1.74 -5.05 13.02
CA VAL A 63 2.72 -5.24 14.10
C VAL A 63 2.02 -5.61 15.41
N ASN A 64 0.98 -4.86 15.78
CA ASN A 64 0.28 -5.05 17.05
C ASN A 64 -1.00 -5.85 16.84
N MET A 65 -1.10 -7.01 17.50
CA MET A 65 -2.26 -7.89 17.45
C MET A 65 -3.21 -7.59 18.62
N LEU A 66 -4.49 -7.37 18.31
CA LEU A 66 -5.53 -7.07 19.29
C LEU A 66 -6.61 -8.17 19.25
N PRO A 67 -6.98 -8.77 20.40
CA PRO A 67 -8.03 -9.77 20.44
C PRO A 67 -9.40 -9.14 20.20
N LEU A 68 -10.21 -9.79 19.36
CA LEU A 68 -11.58 -9.32 19.06
C LEU A 68 -12.62 -9.81 20.06
N SER A 69 -12.46 -11.04 20.54
CA SER A 69 -13.41 -11.68 21.45
C SER A 69 -12.78 -12.84 22.21
N THR A 70 -13.51 -13.36 23.19
CA THR A 70 -13.21 -14.64 23.83
C THR A 70 -13.24 -15.80 22.82
N PRO A 71 -12.51 -16.91 23.08
CA PRO A 71 -12.51 -18.08 22.21
C PRO A 71 -13.91 -18.61 21.93
N VAL A 72 -14.22 -18.87 20.65
CA VAL A 72 -15.48 -19.48 20.21
C VAL A 72 -15.33 -20.99 20.22
N ILE A 73 -16.22 -21.73 20.87
CA ILE A 73 -16.18 -23.20 20.92
C ILE A 73 -16.63 -23.77 19.55
N THR A 74 -15.82 -24.64 18.96
CA THR A 74 -16.00 -25.11 17.57
C THR A 74 -15.92 -26.64 17.42
N SER A 75 -15.84 -27.37 18.53
CA SER A 75 -15.71 -28.82 18.55
C SER A 75 -16.81 -29.50 17.70
N GLY A 76 -16.41 -30.34 16.74
CA GLY A 76 -17.33 -31.11 15.89
C GLY A 76 -18.02 -30.33 14.75
N LEU A 77 -17.74 -29.04 14.58
CA LEU A 77 -18.31 -28.26 13.47
C LEU A 77 -17.65 -28.63 12.14
N THR A 78 -18.45 -28.73 11.08
CA THR A 78 -18.01 -28.94 9.70
C THR A 78 -17.68 -27.63 8.98
N TYR A 79 -18.15 -26.51 9.55
CA TYR A 79 -17.97 -25.16 9.05
C TYR A 79 -18.13 -24.18 10.21
N ILE A 80 -17.15 -23.31 10.37
CA ILE A 80 -17.08 -22.34 11.46
C ILE A 80 -17.19 -20.95 10.83
N LYS A 81 -18.24 -20.20 11.19
CA LYS A 81 -18.45 -18.82 10.77
C LYS A 81 -18.35 -17.90 11.97
N ILE A 82 -17.34 -17.02 11.97
CA ILE A 82 -17.15 -15.97 12.96
C ILE A 82 -17.52 -14.65 12.29
N GLN A 83 -18.62 -14.04 12.74
CA GLN A 83 -19.07 -12.75 12.24
C GLN A 83 -18.70 -11.66 13.25
N LEU A 84 -18.05 -10.61 12.78
CA LEU A 84 -17.65 -9.51 13.64
C LEU A 84 -18.86 -8.61 13.94
N VAL A 85 -18.98 -8.16 15.19
CA VAL A 85 -20.05 -7.24 15.63
C VAL A 85 -19.97 -5.91 14.87
N LYS A 86 -18.74 -5.47 14.63
CA LYS A 86 -18.39 -4.29 13.83
C LYS A 86 -17.30 -4.71 12.85
N ALA A 87 -17.32 -4.14 11.64
CA ALA A 87 -16.26 -4.38 10.69
C ALA A 87 -14.97 -3.68 11.16
N GLU A 88 -13.85 -4.40 11.13
CA GLU A 88 -12.56 -3.94 11.67
C GLU A 88 -11.51 -3.85 10.56
N VAL A 89 -10.67 -2.83 10.61
CA VAL A 89 -9.57 -2.67 9.63
C VAL A 89 -8.45 -3.62 10.00
N ALA A 90 -8.15 -4.55 9.09
CA ALA A 90 -7.15 -5.59 9.26
C ALA A 90 -6.09 -5.50 8.15
N SER A 91 -4.82 -5.46 8.54
CA SER A 91 -3.66 -5.77 7.70
C SER A 91 -3.10 -7.17 8.01
N ALA A 92 -3.40 -7.72 9.18
CA ALA A 92 -3.16 -9.12 9.51
C ALA A 92 -4.26 -9.69 10.41
N VAL A 93 -4.48 -11.00 10.31
CA VAL A 93 -5.44 -11.75 11.13
C VAL A 93 -4.73 -12.99 11.68
N CYS A 94 -4.69 -13.13 13.00
CA CYS A 94 -4.20 -14.34 13.66
C CYS A 94 -5.37 -15.18 14.15
N LEU A 95 -5.38 -16.43 13.73
CA LEU A 95 -6.31 -17.45 14.19
C LEU A 95 -5.58 -18.32 15.20
N ARG A 96 -5.99 -18.25 16.46
CA ARG A 96 -5.53 -19.16 17.51
C ARG A 96 -6.44 -20.38 17.53
N LEU A 97 -5.93 -21.50 17.05
CA LEU A 97 -6.66 -22.75 16.87
C LEU A 97 -6.35 -23.70 18.03
N HIS A 98 -7.34 -23.96 18.89
CA HIS A 98 -7.14 -24.81 20.05
C HIS A 98 -7.17 -26.30 19.69
N ARG A 99 -6.33 -27.07 20.39
CA ARG A 99 -6.17 -28.50 20.19
C ARG A 99 -7.53 -29.24 20.19
N PRO A 100 -7.80 -30.13 19.22
CA PRO A 100 -9.00 -30.95 19.22
C PRO A 100 -9.10 -31.81 20.48
N ARG A 101 -10.33 -32.11 20.94
CA ARG A 101 -10.54 -32.87 22.19
C ARG A 101 -10.05 -34.32 22.10
N ASP A 102 -10.33 -34.95 20.95
CA ASP A 102 -10.16 -36.40 20.78
C ASP A 102 -9.05 -36.75 19.76
N ALA A 103 -8.26 -35.76 19.34
CA ALA A 103 -7.16 -35.96 18.40
C ALA A 103 -5.95 -35.09 18.73
N SER A 104 -4.75 -35.61 18.47
CA SER A 104 -3.50 -34.85 18.50
C SER A 104 -3.23 -34.08 17.21
N THR A 105 -4.11 -34.21 16.20
CA THR A 105 -3.92 -33.59 14.89
C THR A 105 -5.13 -32.73 14.53
N LEU A 106 -4.86 -31.55 13.98
CA LEU A 106 -5.87 -30.64 13.46
C LEU A 106 -5.71 -30.55 11.95
N GLY A 107 -6.83 -30.61 11.23
CA GLY A 107 -6.87 -30.51 9.78
C GLY A 107 -7.81 -29.42 9.29
N LEU A 108 -7.34 -28.54 8.40
CA LEU A 108 -8.13 -27.53 7.72
C LEU A 108 -8.16 -27.80 6.21
N SER A 109 -9.33 -27.57 5.62
CA SER A 109 -9.50 -27.57 4.16
C SER A 109 -9.41 -26.16 3.58
N GLN A 110 -9.95 -25.16 4.29
CA GLN A 110 -9.99 -23.79 3.79
C GLN A 110 -10.15 -22.79 4.93
N ILE A 111 -9.53 -21.61 4.77
CA ILE A 111 -9.83 -20.41 5.54
C ILE A 111 -10.26 -19.34 4.53
N LYS A 112 -11.35 -18.61 4.82
CA LYS A 112 -11.78 -17.44 4.04
C LYS A 112 -11.89 -16.24 4.96
N LEU A 113 -11.29 -15.14 4.54
CA LEU A 113 -11.45 -13.84 5.16
C LEU A 113 -12.36 -13.02 4.25
N LEU A 114 -13.54 -12.64 4.75
CA LEU A 114 -14.52 -11.86 4.01
C LEU A 114 -14.55 -10.44 4.55
N GLY A 115 -14.29 -9.50 3.68
CA GLY A 115 -14.30 -8.09 4.00
C GLY A 115 -14.28 -7.25 2.74
N LEU A 116 -14.34 -5.95 2.93
CA LEU A 116 -14.13 -4.98 1.86
C LEU A 116 -12.67 -4.56 1.92
N THR A 117 -11.90 -4.80 0.87
CA THR A 117 -10.62 -4.12 0.71
C THR A 117 -10.89 -2.61 0.77
N ALA A 118 -9.99 -1.83 1.37
CA ALA A 118 -10.14 -0.37 1.42
C ALA A 118 -10.45 0.20 0.03
N PHE A 119 -9.90 -0.42 -1.02
CA PHE A 119 -10.20 -0.19 -2.42
C PHE A 119 -10.79 -1.49 -2.97
N GLY A 120 -12.12 -1.53 -3.14
CA GLY A 120 -12.85 -2.74 -3.53
C GLY A 120 -12.26 -3.45 -4.76
N ASN A 121 -12.33 -4.77 -4.79
CA ASN A 121 -12.15 -5.52 -6.04
C ASN A 121 -13.20 -5.04 -7.07
N THR A 122 -12.79 -4.19 -8.01
CA THR A 122 -13.47 -4.09 -9.32
C THR A 122 -13.33 -5.38 -10.13
N SER A 123 -12.52 -6.34 -9.68
CA SER A 123 -12.32 -7.65 -10.31
C SER A 123 -13.36 -8.71 -9.90
N SER A 124 -14.22 -8.45 -8.91
CA SER A 124 -15.38 -9.32 -8.58
C SER A 124 -16.73 -8.65 -8.73
N ALA A 125 -16.76 -7.38 -9.12
CA ALA A 125 -17.83 -6.95 -10.02
C ALA A 125 -17.51 -7.56 -11.38
N THR A 126 -17.93 -8.81 -11.60
CA THR A 126 -18.37 -9.16 -12.94
C THR A 126 -19.31 -8.05 -13.35
N VAL A 127 -18.81 -7.27 -14.30
CA VAL A 127 -19.55 -6.48 -15.25
C VAL A 127 -20.70 -7.34 -15.76
N ASN A 128 -21.81 -7.38 -15.02
CA ASN A 128 -23.12 -7.62 -15.60
C ASN A 128 -23.78 -6.27 -15.97
N ASN A 129 -23.08 -5.16 -15.76
CA ASN A 129 -23.39 -3.91 -16.44
C ASN A 129 -22.11 -3.13 -16.78
N PRO A 130 -21.70 -3.09 -18.06
CA PRO A 130 -20.64 -2.22 -18.56
C PRO A 130 -21.00 -0.73 -18.46
N PHE A 131 -22.25 -0.43 -18.13
CA PHE A 131 -22.74 0.92 -17.92
C PHE A 131 -22.78 1.20 -16.41
N LEU A 132 -21.71 1.83 -15.93
CA LEU A 132 -21.59 2.57 -14.66
C LEU A 132 -21.78 1.74 -13.37
N PRO A 133 -20.75 1.60 -12.50
CA PRO A 133 -21.02 1.22 -11.11
C PRO A 133 -21.91 2.31 -10.50
N SER A 134 -23.09 1.92 -10.00
CA SER A 134 -24.03 2.85 -9.37
C SER A 134 -23.32 3.63 -8.25
N GLU A 135 -23.56 4.94 -8.13
CA GLU A 135 -22.90 5.80 -7.14
C GLU A 135 -22.96 5.25 -5.70
N ASP A 136 -24.04 4.54 -5.35
CA ASP A 136 -24.25 3.95 -4.02
C ASP A 136 -23.29 2.79 -3.68
N GLN A 137 -22.63 2.19 -4.67
CA GLN A 137 -21.58 1.18 -4.44
C GLN A 137 -20.20 1.83 -4.33
N VAL A 138 -19.98 2.91 -5.05
CA VAL A 138 -18.73 3.69 -5.02
C VAL A 138 -18.59 4.43 -3.69
N SER A 139 -19.70 4.98 -3.17
CA SER A 139 -19.75 5.68 -1.87
C SER A 139 -19.38 4.81 -0.67
N LYS A 140 -19.51 3.48 -0.78
CA LYS A 140 -19.18 2.50 0.28
C LYS A 140 -17.72 2.06 0.27
N THR A 141 -16.90 2.63 -0.60
CA THR A 141 -15.47 2.34 -0.71
C THR A 141 -14.66 3.63 -0.58
N SER A 142 -13.37 3.52 -0.29
CA SER A 142 -12.49 4.70 -0.19
C SER A 142 -12.42 5.53 -1.48
N ILE A 143 -12.76 4.96 -2.65
CA ILE A 143 -12.83 5.70 -3.91
C ILE A 143 -13.96 6.74 -3.90
N GLY A 144 -15.06 6.49 -3.20
CA GLY A 144 -16.14 7.45 -3.04
C GLY A 144 -15.69 8.67 -2.23
N TRP A 145 -15.00 8.43 -1.11
CA TRP A 145 -14.42 9.49 -0.28
C TRP A 145 -13.33 10.26 -1.01
N LEU A 146 -12.49 9.58 -1.78
CA LEU A 146 -11.48 10.23 -2.62
C LEU A 146 -12.13 11.10 -3.72
N ARG A 147 -13.20 10.63 -4.37
CA ARG A 147 -13.95 11.42 -5.36
C ARG A 147 -14.58 12.66 -4.73
N LEU A 148 -15.12 12.53 -3.51
CA LEU A 148 -15.66 13.66 -2.76
C LEU A 148 -14.55 14.67 -2.42
N LEU A 149 -13.42 14.18 -1.90
CA LEU A 149 -12.26 15.02 -1.61
C LEU A 149 -11.75 15.74 -2.85
N HIS A 150 -11.60 15.00 -3.96
CA HIS A 150 -11.26 15.57 -5.27
C HIS A 150 -12.25 16.68 -5.64
N HIS A 151 -13.55 16.42 -5.58
CA HIS A 151 -14.57 17.40 -5.93
C HIS A 151 -14.47 18.68 -5.09
N CYS A 152 -14.27 18.55 -3.77
CA CYS A 152 -14.09 19.71 -2.91
C CYS A 152 -12.78 20.47 -3.18
N LEU A 153 -11.73 19.81 -3.67
CA LEU A 153 -10.43 20.43 -3.97
C LEU A 153 -10.36 21.04 -5.38
N THR A 154 -11.17 20.60 -6.33
CA THR A 154 -11.05 20.99 -7.75
C THR A 154 -12.26 21.73 -8.31
N HIS A 155 -13.45 21.48 -7.77
CA HIS A 155 -14.69 22.03 -8.33
C HIS A 155 -15.38 23.07 -7.42
N ILE A 156 -14.97 23.16 -6.14
CA ILE A 156 -15.55 24.11 -5.18
C ILE A 156 -14.41 25.01 -4.64
N SER A 157 -14.17 26.14 -5.31
CA SER A 157 -13.08 27.08 -4.97
C SER A 157 -13.06 27.50 -3.50
N ASP A 158 -14.24 27.71 -2.92
CA ASP A 158 -14.39 28.20 -1.54
C ASP A 158 -13.98 27.15 -0.51
N LEU A 159 -14.02 25.87 -0.87
CA LEU A 159 -13.63 24.76 -0.01
C LEU A 159 -12.19 24.29 -0.24
N GLU A 160 -11.57 24.64 -1.36
CA GLU A 160 -10.25 24.13 -1.75
C GLU A 160 -9.22 24.31 -0.62
N GLY A 161 -9.01 25.55 -0.16
CA GLY A 161 -8.01 25.85 0.87
C GLY A 161 -8.32 25.20 2.22
N MET A 162 -9.60 25.19 2.62
CA MET A 162 -10.05 24.58 3.88
C MET A 162 -9.84 23.07 3.85
N MET A 163 -10.24 22.40 2.76
CA MET A 163 -10.12 20.96 2.60
C MET A 163 -8.67 20.53 2.46
N ALA A 164 -7.85 21.25 1.70
CA ALA A 164 -6.43 20.97 1.58
C ALA A 164 -5.75 21.05 2.96
N SER A 165 -6.07 22.09 3.75
CA SER A 165 -5.54 22.26 5.10
C SER A 165 -6.00 21.22 6.10
N ALA A 166 -7.22 20.68 5.96
CA ALA A 166 -7.69 19.57 6.78
C ALA A 166 -7.07 18.23 6.34
N ALA A 167 -6.83 18.05 5.04
CA ALA A 167 -6.33 16.81 4.47
C ALA A 167 -4.81 16.63 4.69
N ALA A 168 -4.00 17.68 4.56
CA ALA A 168 -2.54 17.59 4.69
C ALA A 168 -2.01 16.96 5.99
N PRO A 169 -2.55 17.24 7.20
CA PRO A 169 -2.10 16.59 8.42
C PRO A 169 -2.62 15.16 8.58
N THR A 170 -3.52 14.69 7.71
CA THR A 170 -4.08 13.35 7.80
C THR A 170 -2.97 12.31 7.63
N ALA A 171 -2.79 11.49 8.66
CA ALA A 171 -1.74 10.48 8.70
C ALA A 171 -1.84 9.55 7.48
N ASN A 172 -0.70 9.31 6.83
CA ASN A 172 -0.52 8.39 5.70
C ASN A 172 -1.32 8.70 4.42
N LEU A 173 -2.13 9.77 4.37
CA LEU A 173 -2.97 10.07 3.20
C LEU A 173 -2.16 10.17 1.89
N LEU A 174 -1.06 10.94 1.90
CA LEU A 174 -0.20 11.11 0.74
C LEU A 174 0.47 9.80 0.31
N GLN A 175 0.96 9.01 1.27
CA GLN A 175 1.57 7.72 1.01
C GLN A 175 0.56 6.74 0.42
N THR A 176 -0.65 6.69 0.96
CA THR A 176 -1.72 5.85 0.44
C THR A 176 -2.10 6.28 -0.97
N CYS A 177 -2.30 7.58 -1.22
CA CYS A 177 -2.63 8.09 -2.56
C CYS A 177 -1.50 7.82 -3.58
N ALA A 178 -0.23 8.01 -3.19
CA ALA A 178 0.92 7.69 -4.04
C ALA A 178 1.02 6.19 -4.33
N ALA A 179 0.79 5.32 -3.33
CA ALA A 179 0.76 3.88 -3.53
C ALA A 179 -0.38 3.45 -4.46
N LEU A 180 -1.52 4.13 -4.41
CA LEU A 180 -2.65 3.86 -5.31
C LEU A 180 -2.31 4.13 -6.77
N LEU A 181 -1.56 5.19 -7.08
CA LEU A 181 -1.12 5.45 -8.46
C LEU A 181 -0.26 4.32 -9.04
N MET A 182 0.36 3.52 -8.17
CA MET A 182 1.17 2.36 -8.56
C MET A 182 0.36 1.06 -8.61
N SER A 183 -0.92 1.10 -8.24
CA SER A 183 -1.81 -0.07 -8.27
C SER A 183 -2.36 -0.29 -9.67
N PRO A 184 -2.40 -1.54 -10.18
CA PRO A 184 -3.01 -1.85 -11.48
C PRO A 184 -4.51 -1.55 -11.53
N TYR A 185 -5.14 -1.27 -10.38
CA TYR A 185 -6.57 -1.00 -10.24
C TYR A 185 -6.90 0.50 -10.17
N CYS A 186 -5.92 1.41 -10.26
CA CYS A 186 -6.19 2.85 -10.23
C CYS A 186 -7.01 3.33 -11.44
N GLY A 187 -6.82 2.70 -12.61
CA GLY A 187 -7.65 2.84 -13.80
C GLY A 187 -8.12 4.27 -14.07
N MET A 188 -9.43 4.46 -14.22
CA MET A 188 -10.08 5.75 -14.50
C MET A 188 -10.00 6.78 -13.37
N HIS A 189 -9.49 6.41 -12.20
CA HIS A 189 -9.43 7.29 -11.02
C HIS A 189 -8.06 7.96 -10.84
N SER A 190 -7.07 7.59 -11.65
CA SER A 190 -5.74 8.22 -11.61
C SER A 190 -5.78 9.74 -11.69
N PRO A 191 -6.55 10.38 -12.61
CA PRO A 191 -6.60 11.84 -12.70
C PRO A 191 -7.13 12.49 -11.42
N ASN A 192 -8.08 11.84 -10.74
CA ASN A 192 -8.63 12.35 -9.48
C ASN A 192 -7.59 12.27 -8.36
N ILE A 193 -6.81 11.17 -8.30
CA ILE A 193 -5.74 10.99 -7.31
C ILE A 193 -4.63 12.01 -7.54
N GLU A 194 -4.21 12.19 -8.80
CA GLU A 194 -3.20 13.18 -9.19
C GLU A 194 -3.61 14.59 -8.74
N ALA A 195 -4.82 15.01 -9.09
CA ALA A 195 -5.31 16.33 -8.71
C ALA A 195 -5.39 16.52 -7.19
N VAL A 196 -5.84 15.51 -6.43
CA VAL A 196 -5.84 15.53 -4.95
C VAL A 196 -4.42 15.69 -4.41
N LEU A 197 -3.47 14.89 -4.90
CA LEU A 197 -2.07 14.94 -4.47
C LEU A 197 -1.42 16.29 -4.78
N VAL A 198 -1.67 16.85 -5.97
CA VAL A 198 -1.13 18.16 -6.36
C VAL A 198 -1.72 19.27 -5.50
N LYS A 199 -3.05 19.30 -5.34
CA LYS A 199 -3.73 20.34 -4.53
C LYS A 199 -3.28 20.32 -3.07
N ILE A 200 -3.17 19.14 -2.46
CA ILE A 200 -2.65 19.00 -1.08
C ILE A 200 -1.15 19.32 -1.04
N GLY A 201 -0.38 18.89 -2.05
CA GLY A 201 1.06 19.14 -2.18
C GLY A 201 1.42 20.63 -2.24
N LEU A 202 0.60 21.42 -2.93
CA LEU A 202 0.80 22.86 -3.09
C LEU A 202 0.29 23.69 -1.89
N GLN A 203 -0.45 23.09 -0.97
CA GLN A 203 -0.99 23.80 0.19
C GLN A 203 0.11 24.31 1.14
N SER A 204 1.26 23.63 1.21
CA SER A 204 2.40 24.06 2.01
C SER A 204 3.70 23.49 1.45
N THR A 205 4.77 24.29 1.47
CA THR A 205 6.12 23.86 1.07
C THR A 205 6.52 22.55 1.75
N LYS A 206 6.26 22.40 3.06
CA LYS A 206 6.59 21.18 3.81
C LYS A 206 5.89 19.94 3.25
N ILE A 207 4.63 20.08 2.84
CA ILE A 207 3.81 18.99 2.32
C ILE A 207 4.24 18.63 0.90
N GLY A 208 4.50 19.63 0.04
CA GLY A 208 5.05 19.42 -1.30
C GLY A 208 6.39 18.71 -1.28
N LEU A 209 7.32 19.12 -0.39
CA LEU A 209 8.61 18.44 -0.20
C LEU A 209 8.45 16.99 0.26
N LYS A 210 7.52 16.74 1.19
CA LYS A 210 7.19 15.38 1.64
C LYS A 210 6.63 14.53 0.50
N LEU A 211 5.77 15.10 -0.35
CA LEU A 211 5.21 14.40 -1.50
C LEU A 211 6.30 14.05 -2.53
N ILE A 212 7.22 14.97 -2.84
CA ILE A 212 8.38 14.71 -3.70
C ILE A 212 9.23 13.55 -3.14
N ASP A 213 9.53 13.55 -1.84
CA ASP A 213 10.26 12.45 -1.17
C ASP A 213 9.49 11.12 -1.27
N ILE A 214 8.16 11.12 -1.14
CA ILE A 214 7.33 9.92 -1.34
C ILE A 214 7.41 9.39 -2.78
N LEU A 215 7.28 10.28 -3.77
CA LEU A 215 7.24 9.91 -5.18
C LEU A 215 8.62 9.49 -5.72
N LEU A 216 9.72 9.96 -5.14
CA LEU A 216 11.07 9.72 -5.67
C LEU A 216 11.95 8.82 -4.79
N ARG A 217 11.76 8.82 -3.46
CA ARG A 217 12.66 8.15 -2.50
C ARG A 217 11.99 7.06 -1.68
N ASN A 218 10.73 7.21 -1.28
CA ASN A 218 10.04 6.18 -0.50
C ASN A 218 9.51 5.08 -1.42
N CYS A 219 10.30 4.02 -1.60
CA CYS A 219 9.82 2.74 -2.14
C CYS A 219 8.99 1.94 -1.13
N SER A 220 8.94 2.39 0.12
CA SER A 220 8.18 1.80 1.21
C SER A 220 6.74 2.33 1.24
N ALA A 221 5.89 1.76 0.40
CA ALA A 221 4.46 1.72 0.70
C ALA A 221 4.14 0.65 1.77
N SER A 222 5.13 -0.14 2.21
CA SER A 222 4.98 -1.12 3.28
C SER A 222 6.30 -1.23 4.06
N GLY A 223 6.23 -1.36 5.38
CA GLY A 223 7.33 -1.72 6.26
C GLY A 223 7.79 -3.17 6.10
N SER A 224 7.73 -3.72 4.88
CA SER A 224 8.17 -5.08 4.57
C SER A 224 9.58 -5.09 3.98
N ASP A 225 10.38 -6.05 4.46
CA ASP A 225 11.73 -6.37 4.00
C ASP A 225 11.81 -6.43 2.46
N PRO A 226 12.81 -5.82 1.81
CA PRO A 226 12.97 -5.81 0.34
C PRO A 226 13.22 -7.21 -0.28
N THR A 227 13.37 -8.26 0.52
CA THR A 227 13.51 -9.65 0.08
C THR A 227 12.18 -10.38 -0.10
N ASP A 228 11.06 -9.78 0.34
CA ASP A 228 9.75 -10.41 0.27
C ASP A 228 9.06 -10.10 -1.07
N LEU A 229 9.31 -10.96 -2.05
CA LEU A 229 8.78 -10.88 -3.42
C LEU A 229 7.23 -10.97 -3.50
N ASN A 230 6.57 -11.22 -2.35
CA ASN A 230 5.12 -11.35 -2.23
C ASN A 230 4.41 -10.09 -1.70
N SER A 231 5.14 -8.98 -1.44
CA SER A 231 4.52 -7.73 -1.01
C SER A 231 3.76 -7.06 -2.18
N PRO A 232 2.42 -6.99 -2.17
CA PRO A 232 1.63 -6.59 -3.33
C PRO A 232 1.72 -5.09 -3.65
N LEU A 233 2.27 -4.30 -2.74
CA LEU A 233 2.51 -2.86 -2.92
C LEU A 233 3.82 -2.57 -3.68
N LEU A 234 4.66 -3.59 -3.93
CA LEU A 234 5.91 -3.47 -4.67
C LEU A 234 5.75 -3.63 -6.19
N PHE A 235 4.61 -4.14 -6.68
CA PHE A 235 4.47 -4.49 -8.10
C PHE A 235 4.67 -3.31 -9.09
N GLY A 236 4.52 -2.07 -8.65
CA GLY A 236 4.70 -0.90 -9.52
C GLY A 236 6.14 -0.35 -9.61
N ARG A 237 7.03 -0.62 -8.64
CA ARG A 237 8.39 -0.01 -8.61
C ARG A 237 9.55 -0.98 -8.69
N LEU A 238 9.32 -2.29 -8.66
CA LEU A 238 10.40 -3.30 -8.68
C LEU A 238 11.34 -3.19 -9.90
N ASN A 239 10.99 -2.42 -10.94
CA ASN A 239 11.78 -2.31 -12.17
C ASN A 239 12.28 -0.89 -12.52
N GLY A 240 12.22 0.09 -11.62
CA GLY A 240 12.62 1.48 -11.97
C GLY A 240 11.70 2.13 -13.02
N LEU A 241 10.48 1.62 -13.15
CA LEU A 241 9.46 2.15 -14.06
C LEU A 241 8.73 3.31 -13.38
N SER A 242 8.73 4.47 -14.04
CA SER A 242 7.87 5.61 -13.69
C SER A 242 6.44 5.34 -14.16
N SER A 243 5.43 5.81 -13.42
CA SER A 243 4.08 5.99 -13.97
C SER A 243 3.92 7.42 -14.48
N ASP A 244 3.16 7.61 -15.57
CA ASP A 244 2.87 8.92 -16.16
C ASP A 244 2.31 9.89 -15.11
N SER A 245 1.42 9.41 -14.23
CA SER A 245 0.88 10.15 -13.09
C SER A 245 1.95 10.71 -12.16
N THR A 246 3.00 9.94 -11.85
CA THR A 246 4.08 10.45 -10.99
C THR A 246 4.89 11.53 -11.69
N ILE A 247 5.03 11.45 -13.02
CA ILE A 247 5.70 12.46 -13.83
C ILE A 247 4.86 13.74 -13.85
N ASP A 248 3.57 13.63 -14.13
CA ASP A 248 2.65 14.77 -14.21
C ASP A 248 2.55 15.52 -12.87
N ILE A 249 2.46 14.80 -11.75
CA ILE A 249 2.46 15.41 -10.42
C ILE A 249 3.75 16.18 -10.16
N LEU A 250 4.92 15.56 -10.43
CA LEU A 250 6.21 16.22 -10.22
C LEU A 250 6.39 17.44 -11.11
N TYR A 251 5.94 17.35 -12.37
CA TYR A 251 5.95 18.47 -13.30
C TYR A 251 5.09 19.61 -12.78
N GLN A 252 3.82 19.35 -12.41
CA GLN A 252 2.92 20.38 -11.88
C GLN A 252 3.44 20.99 -10.57
N LEU A 253 3.99 20.20 -9.66
CA LEU A 253 4.62 20.72 -8.43
C LEU A 253 5.85 21.59 -8.75
N GLY A 254 6.64 21.21 -9.75
CA GLY A 254 7.86 21.91 -10.13
C GLY A 254 7.63 23.21 -10.89
N THR A 255 6.55 23.29 -11.69
CA THR A 255 6.26 24.46 -12.54
C THR A 255 5.28 25.45 -11.92
N THR A 256 4.48 25.04 -10.94
CA THR A 256 3.57 25.96 -10.24
C THR A 256 4.40 26.98 -9.45
N GLN A 257 4.23 28.27 -9.74
CA GLN A 257 4.97 29.36 -9.10
C GLN A 257 4.24 29.82 -7.81
N ASP A 258 4.88 29.56 -6.68
CA ASP A 258 4.51 30.00 -5.33
C ASP A 258 5.76 30.16 -4.44
N PRO A 259 5.65 30.68 -3.20
CA PRO A 259 6.80 30.90 -2.32
C PRO A 259 7.65 29.66 -2.00
N GLY A 260 7.13 28.45 -2.21
CA GLY A 260 7.84 27.17 -1.99
C GLY A 260 8.50 26.57 -3.23
N THR A 261 8.42 27.23 -4.40
CA THR A 261 8.90 26.69 -5.69
C THR A 261 10.40 26.40 -5.67
N LYS A 262 11.18 27.35 -5.12
CA LYS A 262 12.64 27.23 -5.01
C LYS A 262 13.01 25.98 -4.22
N GLU A 263 12.37 25.74 -3.08
CA GLU A 263 12.64 24.60 -2.21
C GLU A 263 12.27 23.29 -2.91
N ARG A 264 11.16 23.25 -3.66
CA ARG A 264 10.76 22.07 -4.45
C ARG A 264 11.80 21.74 -5.52
N ILE A 265 12.32 22.74 -6.24
CA ILE A 265 13.37 22.54 -7.24
C ILE A 265 14.69 22.10 -6.60
N GLN A 266 15.07 22.70 -5.47
CA GLN A 266 16.22 22.25 -4.69
C GLN A 266 16.09 20.78 -4.26
N ALA A 267 14.89 20.33 -3.87
CA ALA A 267 14.65 18.95 -3.49
C ALA A 267 14.77 17.98 -4.68
N LEU A 268 14.28 18.38 -5.86
CA LEU A 268 14.44 17.61 -7.11
C LEU A 268 15.92 17.50 -7.50
N LEU A 269 16.65 18.61 -7.51
CA LEU A 269 18.09 18.65 -7.79
C LEU A 269 18.89 17.82 -6.77
N LYS A 270 18.54 17.91 -5.48
CA LYS A 270 19.15 17.08 -4.43
C LYS A 270 18.90 15.59 -4.67
N TRP A 271 17.72 15.21 -5.15
CA TRP A 271 17.43 13.82 -5.52
C TRP A 271 18.26 13.34 -6.71
N VAL A 272 18.46 14.18 -7.73
CA VAL A 272 19.35 13.86 -8.86
C VAL A 272 20.79 13.65 -8.39
N SER A 273 21.33 14.59 -7.60
CA SER A 273 22.68 14.49 -7.04
C SER A 273 22.86 13.25 -6.15
N ASP A 274 21.91 12.96 -5.26
CA ASP A 274 21.96 11.76 -4.42
C ASP A 274 21.95 10.47 -5.26
N SER A 275 21.13 10.42 -6.32
CA SER A 275 21.05 9.27 -7.23
C SER A 275 22.35 9.09 -8.04
N ALA A 276 22.95 10.18 -8.53
CA ALA A 276 24.22 10.17 -9.24
C ALA A 276 25.36 9.65 -8.35
N ARG A 277 25.44 10.12 -7.09
CA ARG A 277 26.45 9.67 -6.11
C ARG A 277 26.34 8.18 -5.83
N VAL A 278 25.12 7.66 -5.67
CA VAL A 278 24.87 6.22 -5.47
C VAL A 278 25.28 5.40 -6.69
N ALA A 279 24.96 5.88 -7.91
CA ALA A 279 25.38 5.24 -9.15
C ALA A 279 26.92 5.23 -9.32
N ALA A 280 27.62 6.31 -8.96
CA ALA A 280 29.07 6.40 -8.99
C ALA A 280 29.74 5.42 -8.01
N MET A 281 29.20 5.30 -6.79
CA MET A 281 29.67 4.33 -5.79
C MET A 281 29.52 2.87 -6.26
N LYS A 282 28.42 2.56 -6.97
CA LYS A 282 28.19 1.25 -7.60
C LYS A 282 29.23 0.97 -8.69
N LYS A 283 29.51 1.94 -9.57
CA LYS A 283 30.50 1.83 -10.66
C LYS A 283 31.95 1.67 -10.15
N SER A 284 32.29 2.30 -9.02
CA SER A 284 33.62 2.19 -8.40
C SER A 284 33.87 0.84 -7.70
N GLY A 285 32.94 -0.12 -7.74
CA GLY A 285 33.07 -1.42 -7.07
C GLY A 285 33.03 -1.38 -5.54
N ARG A 286 32.84 -0.19 -4.94
CA ARG A 286 32.77 -0.01 -3.47
C ARG A 286 31.46 -0.53 -2.86
N LEU A 287 30.45 -0.80 -3.68
CA LEU A 287 29.15 -1.32 -3.24
C LEU A 287 29.07 -2.86 -3.26
N ASN A 288 30.09 -3.58 -3.73
CA ASN A 288 30.06 -5.06 -3.74
C ASN A 288 30.21 -5.70 -2.34
N ASN A 289 30.59 -4.93 -1.32
CA ASN A 289 30.81 -5.42 0.05
C ASN A 289 29.85 -4.85 1.10
N TYR A 290 28.83 -4.09 0.70
CA TYR A 290 27.86 -3.46 1.63
C TYR A 290 26.40 -3.70 1.21
N VAL A 291 26.05 -4.93 0.83
CA VAL A 291 24.71 -5.42 1.19
C VAL A 291 24.75 -5.72 2.69
N CYS A 292 24.84 -4.66 3.50
CA CYS A 292 24.52 -4.78 4.91
C CYS A 292 23.03 -5.11 4.99
N PRO A 293 22.61 -6.08 5.83
CA PRO A 293 21.19 -6.35 6.09
C PRO A 293 20.41 -5.14 6.65
N ASN A 294 21.09 -4.02 6.90
CA ASN A 294 20.58 -2.78 7.49
C ASN A 294 20.63 -1.57 6.54
N SER A 295 20.87 -1.73 5.23
CA SER A 295 20.74 -0.59 4.30
C SER A 295 19.29 -0.13 4.27
N SER A 296 19.04 1.13 4.64
CA SER A 296 17.69 1.65 4.78
C SER A 296 16.94 1.57 3.43
N THR A 297 15.65 1.25 3.48
CA THR A 297 14.72 1.22 2.31
C THR A 297 14.75 2.49 1.45
N ARG A 298 15.30 3.59 2.00
CA ARG A 298 15.56 4.88 1.34
C ARG A 298 16.63 4.83 0.25
N GLU A 299 17.55 3.86 0.29
CA GLU A 299 18.65 3.74 -0.66
C GLU A 299 18.22 3.03 -1.96
N TYR A 300 17.14 2.24 -1.94
CA TYR A 300 16.66 1.51 -3.12
C TYR A 300 16.11 2.44 -4.21
N GLY A 301 15.38 3.50 -3.83
CA GLY A 301 14.86 4.50 -4.78
C GLY A 301 15.95 5.33 -5.46
N LEU A 302 17.16 5.38 -4.89
CA LEU A 302 18.32 6.11 -5.42
C LEU A 302 19.23 5.22 -6.28
N LEU A 303 19.13 3.89 -6.17
CA LEU A 303 20.01 2.95 -6.84
C LEU A 303 19.76 2.84 -8.34
N MET A 304 18.51 3.06 -8.79
CA MET A 304 18.12 3.07 -10.21
C MET A 304 16.98 4.09 -10.45
N PRO A 305 17.27 5.40 -10.57
CA PRO A 305 16.26 6.39 -10.90
C PRO A 305 15.68 6.13 -12.29
N SER A 306 14.37 6.34 -12.46
CA SER A 306 13.72 6.19 -13.77
C SER A 306 14.20 7.27 -14.76
N PRO A 307 14.51 6.92 -16.02
CA PRO A 307 14.85 7.92 -17.04
C PRO A 307 13.78 9.00 -17.22
N SER A 308 12.49 8.63 -17.09
CA SER A 308 11.39 9.58 -17.21
C SER A 308 11.36 10.59 -16.06
N HIS A 309 11.67 10.16 -14.82
CA HIS A 309 11.78 11.09 -13.68
C HIS A 309 12.94 12.06 -13.87
N LEU A 310 14.08 11.60 -14.37
CA LEU A 310 15.20 12.48 -14.70
C LEU A 310 14.84 13.47 -15.82
N HIS A 311 14.17 12.99 -16.87
CA HIS A 311 13.70 13.83 -17.95
C HIS A 311 12.68 14.87 -17.46
N CYS A 312 11.79 14.50 -16.56
CA CYS A 312 10.84 15.42 -15.91
C CYS A 312 11.56 16.54 -15.16
N VAL A 313 12.61 16.22 -14.38
CA VAL A 313 13.41 17.24 -13.69
C VAL A 313 14.07 18.18 -14.69
N ALA A 314 14.64 17.65 -15.78
CA ALA A 314 15.22 18.47 -16.84
C ALA A 314 14.17 19.40 -17.51
N ALA A 315 12.96 18.89 -17.77
CA ALA A 315 11.86 19.67 -18.33
C ALA A 315 11.39 20.80 -17.39
N ILE A 316 11.34 20.55 -16.08
CA ILE A 316 11.02 21.59 -15.07
C ILE A 316 12.08 22.69 -15.06
N LEU A 317 13.37 22.32 -15.14
CA LEU A 317 14.47 23.29 -15.17
C LEU A 317 14.44 24.13 -16.45
N TRP A 318 14.19 23.50 -17.61
CA TRP A 318 14.03 24.20 -18.88
C TRP A 318 12.86 25.18 -18.84
N HIS A 319 11.70 24.74 -18.32
CA HIS A 319 10.54 25.59 -18.13
C HIS A 319 10.83 26.78 -17.20
N SER A 320 11.55 26.54 -16.09
CA SER A 320 11.97 27.60 -15.16
C SER A 320 12.89 28.63 -15.82
N TYR A 321 13.78 28.17 -16.71
CA TYR A 321 14.66 29.04 -17.48
C TYR A 321 13.89 29.91 -18.47
N GLU A 322 12.94 29.33 -19.23
CA GLU A 322 12.10 30.08 -20.18
C GLU A 322 11.19 31.10 -19.47
N LEU A 323 10.69 30.78 -18.29
CA LEU A 323 9.78 31.65 -17.52
C LEU A 323 10.48 32.84 -16.84
N LEU A 324 11.82 32.83 -16.73
CA LEU A 324 12.61 33.84 -15.99
C LEU A 324 12.18 33.97 -14.52
N VAL A 325 12.17 32.83 -13.83
CA VAL A 325 11.76 32.68 -12.42
C VAL A 325 12.48 33.63 -11.46
N GLU A 326 11.80 34.00 -10.36
CA GLU A 326 12.28 35.01 -9.40
C GLU A 326 13.49 34.55 -8.55
N TYR A 327 13.71 33.25 -8.42
CA TYR A 327 14.85 32.70 -7.69
C TYR A 327 16.07 32.51 -8.60
N ASP A 328 17.26 32.56 -8.02
CA ASP A 328 18.53 32.39 -8.72
C ASP A 328 18.73 30.94 -9.18
N LEU A 329 18.17 30.60 -10.35
CA LEU A 329 18.30 29.29 -10.98
C LEU A 329 19.77 28.92 -11.28
N PRO A 330 20.63 29.82 -11.81
CA PRO A 330 22.06 29.54 -11.97
C PRO A 330 22.76 29.13 -10.68
N ALA A 331 22.47 29.77 -9.55
CA ALA A 331 23.07 29.38 -8.26
C ALA A 331 22.63 28.00 -7.77
N LEU A 332 21.45 27.52 -8.17
CA LEU A 332 20.99 26.16 -7.85
C LEU A 332 21.68 25.08 -8.69
N LEU A 333 22.14 25.42 -9.89
CA LEU A 333 22.85 24.52 -10.82
C LEU A 333 24.36 24.60 -10.60
N ASN A 334 24.81 24.23 -9.41
CA ASN A 334 26.23 24.27 -9.05
C ASN A 334 27.04 23.13 -9.72
N ARG A 335 28.37 23.29 -9.76
CA ARG A 335 29.28 22.28 -10.33
C ARG A 335 29.18 20.92 -9.65
N GLU A 336 28.90 20.89 -8.34
CA GLU A 336 28.74 19.66 -7.55
C GLU A 336 27.60 18.77 -8.06
N LEU A 337 26.61 19.33 -8.76
CA LEU A 337 25.53 18.56 -9.35
C LEU A 337 25.96 17.76 -10.60
N PHE A 338 27.07 18.17 -11.23
CA PHE A 338 27.57 17.64 -12.50
C PHE A 338 28.91 16.90 -12.39
N GLU A 339 29.52 16.87 -11.20
CA GLU A 339 30.75 16.12 -10.87
C GLU A 339 30.44 14.74 -10.27
#